data_AF-A0A9X7XVK1-F1
#
_entry.id   AF-A0A9X7XVK1-F1
#
_cell.length_a   1.000
_cell.length_b   1.000
_cell.length_c   1.000
_cell.angle_alpha   90.00
_cell.angle_beta   90.00
_cell.angle_gamma   90.00
#
_symmetry.space_group_name_H-M   'P 1'
#
loop_
_entity.id
_entity.type
_entity.pdbx_description
1 polymer ?
#
loop_
_entity_poly.entity_id
_entity_poly.type
_entity_poly.pdbx_seq_one_letter_code
_entity_poly.pdbx_strand_id
1 'polypeptide(L)'
;MRRKFLKSFKMSFVEYKRLWKQSGMVLMVALLLLLIPIGSKSYLSVENVMRPFILISIVIVFALTTVLTLINAFQKAREDK
;
A
#
# COMPACT_ATOMS: atom_id res chain seq x y z
N MET A 1 -24.45 13.75 -18.67
CA MET A 1 -23.85 12.52 -18.08
C MET A 1 -22.33 12.61 -17.89
N ARG A 2 -21.50 12.80 -18.94
CA ARG A 2 -20.02 12.82 -18.86
C ARG A 2 -19.37 13.67 -17.74
N ARG A 3 -19.91 14.85 -17.41
CA ARG A 3 -19.36 15.74 -16.36
C ARG A 3 -19.51 15.19 -14.93
N LYS A 4 -20.56 14.42 -14.64
CA LYS A 4 -20.78 13.79 -13.32
C LYS A 4 -19.80 12.64 -13.11
N PHE A 5 -19.57 11.84 -14.16
CA PHE A 5 -18.61 10.74 -14.12
C PHE A 5 -17.17 11.24 -13.90
N LEU A 6 -16.73 12.27 -14.64
CA LEU A 6 -15.41 12.87 -14.45
C LEU A 6 -15.20 13.44 -13.04
N LYS A 7 -16.24 14.01 -12.43
CA LYS A 7 -16.19 14.53 -11.04
C LYS A 7 -16.07 13.39 -10.04
N SER A 8 -16.88 12.34 -10.19
CA SER A 8 -16.81 11.13 -9.35
C SER A 8 -15.46 10.41 -9.52
N PHE A 9 -14.94 10.33 -10.75
CA PHE A 9 -13.64 9.74 -11.04
C PHE A 9 -12.51 10.53 -10.38
N LYS A 10 -12.52 11.86 -10.48
CA LYS A 10 -11.57 12.73 -9.76
C LYS A 10 -11.64 12.53 -8.25
N MET A 11 -12.83 12.42 -7.66
CA MET A 11 -12.98 12.23 -6.22
C MET A 11 -12.40 10.89 -5.75
N SER A 12 -12.72 9.79 -6.44
CA SER A 12 -12.10 8.50 -6.15
C SER A 12 -10.59 8.51 -6.40
N PHE A 13 -10.12 9.18 -7.46
CA PHE A 13 -8.68 9.28 -7.75
C PHE A 13 -7.91 10.04 -6.67
N VAL A 14 -8.53 11.03 -6.03
CA VAL A 14 -7.94 11.74 -4.88
C VAL A 14 -7.87 10.83 -3.66
N GLU A 15 -8.88 10.00 -3.39
CA GLU A 15 -8.83 8.98 -2.35
C GLU A 15 -7.76 7.91 -2.63
N TYR A 16 -7.63 7.43 -3.87
CA TYR A 16 -6.54 6.50 -4.24
C TYR A 16 -5.18 7.12 -4.12
N LYS A 17 -5.01 8.38 -4.54
CA LYS A 17 -3.76 9.09 -4.36
C LYS A 17 -3.39 9.16 -2.88
N ARG A 18 -4.38 9.29 -1.99
CA ARG A 18 -4.17 9.28 -0.55
C ARG A 18 -3.79 7.89 -0.02
N LEU A 19 -4.49 6.83 -0.45
CA LEU A 19 -4.17 5.44 -0.10
C LEU A 19 -2.77 5.05 -0.58
N TRP A 20 -2.43 5.34 -1.84
CA TRP A 20 -1.10 5.09 -2.38
C TRP A 20 -0.01 5.91 -1.69
N LYS A 21 -0.29 7.16 -1.30
CA LYS A 21 0.64 7.99 -0.51
C LYS A 21 0.87 7.40 0.89
N GLN A 22 -0.18 6.90 1.53
CA GLN A 22 -0.10 6.30 2.85
C GLN A 22 0.60 4.94 2.81
N SER A 23 0.24 4.07 1.87
CA SER A 23 0.92 2.79 1.64
C SER A 23 2.39 2.99 1.24
N GLY A 24 2.68 4.02 0.43
CA GLY A 24 4.05 4.41 0.07
C GLY A 24 4.88 4.87 1.28
N MET A 25 4.29 5.61 2.21
CA MET A 25 4.95 5.97 3.48
C MET A 25 5.24 4.74 4.34
N VAL A 26 4.28 3.82 4.48
CA VAL A 26 4.46 2.56 5.23
C VAL A 26 5.58 1.71 4.61
N LEU A 27 5.61 1.62 3.28
CA LEU A 27 6.66 0.96 2.52
C LEU A 27 8.05 1.56 2.80
N MET A 28 8.17 2.89 2.76
CA MET A 28 9.43 3.59 3.04
C MET A 28 9.91 3.36 4.47
N VAL A 29 9.02 3.41 5.47
CA VAL A 29 9.35 3.12 6.86
C VAL A 29 9.81 1.67 7.03
N ALA A 30 9.12 0.72 6.39
CA ALA A 30 9.50 -0.69 6.44
C ALA A 30 10.86 -0.95 5.76
N LEU A 31 11.16 -0.28 4.64
CA LEU A 31 12.46 -0.34 3.98
C LEU A 31 13.58 0.27 4.84
N LEU A 32 13.34 1.40 5.50
CA LEU A 32 14.30 1.99 6.43
C LEU A 32 14.59 1.04 7.60
N LEU A 33 13.57 0.40 8.16
CA LEU A 33 13.73 -0.61 9.21
C LEU A 33 14.52 -1.85 8.74
N LEU A 34 14.40 -2.23 7.47
CA LEU A 34 15.21 -3.30 6.87
C LEU A 34 16.67 -2.89 6.60
N LEU A 35 16.94 -1.59 6.41
CA LEU A 35 18.26 -1.07 6.08
C LEU A 35 19.07 -0.68 7.32
N ILE A 36 18.44 -0.46 8.46
CA ILE A 36 19.15 -0.18 9.72
C ILE A 36 19.86 -1.47 10.15
N PRO A 37 21.22 -1.50 10.17
CA PRO A 37 21.94 -2.63 10.72
C PRO A 37 21.80 -2.60 12.24
N ILE A 38 21.10 -3.57 12.83
CA ILE A 38 20.99 -3.70 14.29
C ILE A 38 22.26 -4.43 14.76
N GLY A 39 23.39 -3.71 14.72
CA GLY A 39 24.77 -4.23 14.79
C GLY A 39 25.20 -4.78 16.16
N SER A 40 24.52 -5.78 16.69
CA SER A 40 24.93 -6.49 17.91
C SER A 40 24.64 -7.99 17.76
N LYS A 41 25.63 -8.84 18.06
CA LYS A 41 25.53 -10.32 18.01
C LYS A 41 24.33 -10.86 18.81
N SER A 42 23.87 -10.12 19.82
CA SER A 42 22.72 -10.48 20.66
C SER A 42 21.37 -10.25 19.97
N TYR A 43 21.28 -9.34 19.00
CA TYR A 43 20.05 -9.01 18.29
C TYR A 43 19.95 -9.63 16.90
N LEU A 44 20.98 -10.35 16.45
CA LEU A 44 21.04 -10.99 15.14
C LEU A 44 19.93 -12.05 14.95
N SER A 45 19.61 -12.80 16.00
CA SER A 45 18.51 -13.78 15.98
C SER A 45 17.15 -13.10 15.85
N VAL A 46 16.94 -12.02 16.61
CA VAL A 46 15.71 -11.23 16.58
C VAL A 46 15.55 -10.55 15.22
N GLU A 47 16.63 -10.02 14.65
CA GLU A 47 16.63 -9.42 13.32
C GLU A 47 16.25 -10.43 12.23
N ASN A 48 16.83 -11.63 12.25
CA ASN A 48 16.52 -12.68 11.29
C ASN A 48 15.07 -13.18 11.40
N VAL A 49 14.48 -13.13 12.58
CA VAL A 49 13.06 -13.45 12.79
C VAL A 49 12.17 -12.30 12.33
N MET A 50 12.52 -11.05 12.65
CA MET A 50 11.68 -9.87 12.35
C MET A 50 11.69 -9.47 10.87
N ARG A 51 12.83 -9.59 10.18
CA ARG A 51 12.98 -9.26 8.75
C ARG A 51 11.92 -9.92 7.85
N PRO A 52 11.67 -11.24 7.92
CA PRO A 52 10.62 -11.86 7.11
C PRO A 52 9.21 -11.36 7.46
N PHE A 53 8.91 -11.07 8.73
CA PHE A 53 7.61 -10.46 9.08
C PHE A 53 7.45 -9.05 8.50
N ILE A 54 8.51 -8.25 8.46
CA ILE A 54 8.49 -6.92 7.83
C ILE A 54 8.25 -7.06 6.32
N LEU A 55 8.93 -8.00 5.66
CA LEU A 55 8.74 -8.28 4.23
C LEU A 55 7.32 -8.77 3.91
N ILE A 56 6.79 -9.71 4.70
CA ILE A 56 5.41 -10.19 4.56
C ILE A 56 4.42 -9.04 4.74
N SER A 57 4.65 -8.18 5.73
CA SER A 57 3.80 -7.01 5.98
C SER A 57 3.77 -6.05 4.79
N ILE A 58 4.93 -5.82 4.15
CA ILE A 58 5.03 -5.02 2.92
C ILE A 58 4.17 -5.63 1.81
N VAL A 59 4.31 -6.93 1.57
CA VAL A 59 3.58 -7.65 0.51
C VAL A 59 2.07 -7.57 0.76
N ILE A 60 1.62 -7.76 2.00
CA ILE A 60 0.19 -7.69 2.36
C ILE A 60 -0.37 -6.29 2.13
N VAL A 61 0.31 -5.25 2.60
CA VAL A 61 -0.14 -3.85 2.42
C VAL A 61 -0.24 -3.49 0.94
N PHE A 62 0.73 -3.91 0.14
CA PHE A 62 0.71 -3.69 -1.31
C PHE A 62 -0.43 -4.45 -2.00
N ALA A 63 -0.64 -5.72 -1.65
CA ALA A 63 -1.72 -6.54 -2.19
C ALA A 63 -3.09 -5.95 -1.85
N LEU A 64 -3.33 -5.58 -0.59
CA LEU A 64 -4.59 -4.96 -0.15
C LEU A 64 -4.86 -3.64 -0.88
N THR A 65 -3.84 -2.78 -0.99
CA THR A 65 -3.95 -1.50 -1.71
C THR A 65 -4.33 -1.73 -3.17
N THR A 66 -3.71 -2.71 -3.81
CA THR A 66 -3.98 -3.07 -5.22
C THR A 66 -5.38 -3.65 -5.40
N VAL A 67 -5.80 -4.59 -4.53
CA VAL A 67 -7.12 -5.22 -4.58
C VAL A 67 -8.23 -4.19 -4.37
N LEU A 68 -8.10 -3.30 -3.38
CA LEU A 68 -9.09 -2.24 -3.15
C LEU A 68 -9.18 -1.28 -4.35
N THR A 69 -8.04 -0.95 -4.95
CA THR A 69 -7.99 -0.13 -6.17
C THR A 69 -8.71 -0.84 -7.34
N LEU A 70 -8.48 -2.14 -7.50
CA LEU A 70 -9.04 -2.94 -8.57
C LEU A 70 -10.55 -3.15 -8.42
N ILE A 71 -11.03 -3.53 -7.22
CA ILE A 71 -12.45 -3.73 -6.92
C ILE A 71 -13.24 -2.47 -7.27
N ASN A 72 -12.76 -1.31 -6.83
CA ASN A 72 -13.47 -0.08 -7.07
C ASN A 72 -13.37 0.40 -8.52
N ALA A 73 -12.27 0.12 -9.23
CA ALA A 73 -12.19 0.36 -10.67
C ALA A 73 -13.25 -0.49 -11.42
N PHE A 74 -13.44 -1.74 -11.02
CA PHE A 74 -14.49 -2.61 -11.56
C PHE A 74 -15.90 -2.15 -11.22
N GLN A 75 -16.17 -1.74 -9.98
CA GLN A 75 -17.47 -1.19 -9.58
C GLN A 75 -17.82 0.05 -10.42
N LYS A 76 -16.85 0.95 -10.59
CA LYS A 76 -17.03 2.19 -11.36
C LYS A 76 -17.25 1.94 -12.85
N ALA A 77 -16.59 0.93 -13.43
CA ALA A 77 -16.83 0.50 -14.81
C ALA A 77 -18.20 -0.16 -15.01
N ARG A 78 -18.78 -0.73 -13.95
CA ARG A 78 -20.15 -1.29 -13.95
C ARG A 78 -21.23 -0.21 -13.85
N GLU A 79 -21.02 0.82 -13.04
CA GLU A 79 -21.95 1.95 -12.87
C GLU A 79 -22.07 2.84 -14.11
N ASP A 80 -21.10 2.74 -15.02
CA ASP A 80 -21.02 3.54 -16.25
C ASP A 80 -21.67 2.86 -17.48
N LYS A 81 -22.18 1.64 -17.32
CA LYS A 81 -23.02 0.93 -18.30
C LYS A 81 -24.49 1.08 -17.94
#